data_AF-A0A7F8QHZ4-F1
#
_entry.id   AF-A0A7F8QHZ4-F1
#
_cell.length_a   1.000
_cell.length_b   1.000
_cell.length_c   1.000
_cell.angle_alpha   90.00
_cell.angle_beta   90.00
_cell.angle_gamma   90.00
#
_symmetry.space_group_name_H-M   'P 1'
#
loop_
_entity.id
_entity.type
_entity.pdbx_description
1 polymer ?
#
loop_
_entity_poly.entity_id
_entity_poly.type
_entity_poly.pdbx_seq_one_letter_code
_entity_poly.pdbx_strand_id
1 'polypeptide(L)'
;MIKGLQVLMGRMESVFNQAIRNTIYAALQDFAQVTLREPLRQAVRKKKNVLISVLQAIRKTICDWEGGREPPNDPCLRGEKDPKGGFDIKVPRRAVGPSSTQACQWSPRALFHPTGGTQGRRGCRSLLYMVRTMLESLIADKSGSKKTLRSSLDGPIVLAIEDFHKQSFFFTHLLNISEALQQCCDLSQLWFREFFLELTMGRRIQFPIEMSMPWILTDHILETKEPSMMEYVLYPLDLYNDSAYYALTKFKKQFLYDEIEAEVNLCFDQFVYKLADQIFAYYKAMAGSVLLDKRFRAECKNYGVIIPYPPSNRYETLLKQRHVQVRHIPSYFATTSVFQPLNIAYSHIYSSYRNFVGPPHFKTICRLLGYQGIAVVMEELLKIVKSLLQGTILQYVKTLIEVMPKICRLPRHEYGSPGILEFFHHQLKDIIEYAELKTDVFQSLREVGNAILFCLLIEQALVSPEPKGTGDPDRSQILEAPLPRPAREALRHRLVLFPCTRLISPFCLHTAPTI
;
A
#
# COMPACT_ATOMS: atom_id res chain seq x y z
N MET A 1 -7.82 -12.04 -7.93
CA MET A 1 -9.09 -12.70 -7.51
C MET A 1 -8.86 -14.10 -6.95
N ILE A 2 -8.26 -15.03 -7.73
CA ILE A 2 -8.02 -16.43 -7.32
C ILE A 2 -7.35 -16.52 -5.94
N LYS A 3 -6.18 -15.91 -5.77
CA LYS A 3 -5.43 -15.88 -4.50
C LYS A 3 -6.22 -15.30 -3.32
N GLY A 4 -6.97 -14.23 -3.55
CA GLY A 4 -7.80 -13.60 -2.52
C GLY A 4 -8.89 -14.54 -2.00
N LEU A 5 -9.58 -15.25 -2.90
CA LEU A 5 -10.58 -16.25 -2.53
C LEU A 5 -9.95 -17.48 -1.88
N GLN A 6 -8.79 -17.92 -2.36
CA GLN A 6 -8.03 -19.04 -1.76
C GLN A 6 -7.72 -18.77 -0.28
N VAL A 7 -7.25 -17.56 0.06
CA VAL A 7 -6.97 -17.16 1.44
C VAL A 7 -8.25 -17.18 2.29
N LEU A 8 -9.37 -16.65 1.76
CA LEU A 8 -10.65 -16.64 2.46
C LEU A 8 -11.16 -18.07 2.74
N MET A 9 -11.12 -18.92 1.72
CA MET A 9 -11.53 -20.32 1.84
C MET A 9 -10.63 -21.11 2.79
N GLY A 10 -9.31 -20.85 2.77
CA GLY A 10 -8.36 -21.45 3.71
C GLY A 10 -8.62 -21.03 5.17
N ARG A 11 -9.01 -19.78 5.43
CA ARG A 11 -9.40 -19.33 6.79
C ARG A 11 -10.66 -20.04 7.30
N MET A 12 -11.56 -20.42 6.40
CA MET A 12 -12.81 -21.13 6.72
C MET A 12 -12.66 -22.65 6.71
N GLU A 13 -11.45 -23.17 6.53
CA GLU A 13 -11.22 -24.61 6.33
C GLU A 13 -11.75 -25.47 7.49
N SER A 14 -11.59 -25.02 8.74
CA SER A 14 -12.08 -25.74 9.92
C SER A 14 -13.61 -25.87 9.92
N VAL A 15 -14.31 -24.79 9.56
CA VAL A 15 -15.77 -24.74 9.46
C VAL A 15 -16.25 -25.62 8.32
N PHE A 16 -15.62 -25.54 7.15
CA PHE A 16 -15.93 -26.39 6.01
C PHE A 16 -15.72 -27.87 6.34
N ASN A 17 -14.59 -28.22 6.93
CA ASN A 17 -14.26 -29.59 7.31
C ASN A 17 -15.33 -30.21 8.22
N GLN A 18 -15.84 -29.45 9.20
CA GLN A 18 -16.88 -29.91 10.11
C GLN A 18 -18.23 -30.09 9.37
N ALA A 19 -18.64 -29.07 8.61
CA ALA A 19 -19.90 -29.11 7.87
C ALA A 19 -19.91 -30.22 6.82
N ILE A 20 -18.82 -30.38 6.06
CA ILE A 20 -18.66 -31.41 5.03
C ILE A 20 -18.76 -32.81 5.64
N ARG A 21 -18.07 -33.07 6.76
CA ARG A 21 -18.13 -34.38 7.43
C ARG A 21 -19.53 -34.70 7.92
N ASN A 22 -20.20 -33.73 8.54
CA ASN A 22 -21.60 -33.87 8.97
C ASN A 22 -22.52 -34.21 7.80
N THR A 23 -22.46 -33.43 6.72
CA THR A 23 -23.34 -33.59 5.55
C THR A 23 -23.08 -34.91 4.82
N ILE A 24 -21.82 -35.29 4.64
CA ILE A 24 -21.45 -36.55 3.97
C ILE A 24 -21.90 -37.75 4.80
N TYR A 25 -21.67 -37.72 6.12
CA TYR A 25 -22.11 -38.78 7.02
C TYR A 25 -23.63 -38.89 7.02
N ALA A 26 -24.34 -37.77 7.17
CA ALA A 26 -25.79 -37.68 7.08
C ALA A 26 -26.33 -38.31 5.80
N ALA A 27 -25.82 -37.87 4.63
CA ALA A 27 -26.25 -38.37 3.34
C ALA A 27 -25.97 -39.88 3.17
N LEU A 28 -24.80 -40.36 3.63
CA LEU A 28 -24.44 -41.79 3.59
C LEU A 28 -25.38 -42.64 4.45
N GLN A 29 -25.62 -42.21 5.69
CA GLN A 29 -26.45 -42.99 6.62
C GLN A 29 -27.92 -42.94 6.24
N ASP A 30 -28.46 -41.78 5.84
CA ASP A 30 -29.85 -41.67 5.37
C ASP A 30 -30.06 -42.54 4.13
N PHE A 31 -29.12 -42.52 3.19
CA PHE A 31 -29.20 -43.37 2.01
C PHE A 31 -29.14 -44.86 2.36
N ALA A 32 -28.17 -45.28 3.16
CA ALA A 32 -27.95 -46.69 3.46
C ALA A 32 -29.00 -47.30 4.42
N GLN A 33 -29.41 -46.57 5.45
CA GLN A 33 -30.32 -47.05 6.49
C GLN A 33 -31.79 -46.85 6.11
N VAL A 34 -32.13 -45.81 5.34
CA VAL A 34 -33.52 -45.48 5.00
C VAL A 34 -33.81 -45.73 3.51
N THR A 35 -33.08 -45.08 2.60
CA THR A 35 -33.38 -45.16 1.15
C THR A 35 -33.20 -46.57 0.59
N LEU A 36 -32.21 -47.34 1.06
CA LEU A 36 -31.98 -48.70 0.61
C LEU A 36 -32.96 -49.74 1.20
N ARG A 37 -33.88 -49.37 2.11
CA ARG A 37 -34.87 -50.31 2.68
C ARG A 37 -35.86 -50.80 1.63
N GLU A 38 -36.41 -49.90 0.81
CA GLU A 38 -37.39 -50.25 -0.22
C GLU A 38 -36.81 -51.17 -1.31
N PRO A 39 -35.66 -50.89 -1.94
CA PRO A 39 -35.03 -51.83 -2.87
C PRO A 39 -34.72 -53.19 -2.23
N LEU A 40 -34.27 -53.22 -0.97
CA LEU A 40 -33.99 -54.46 -0.27
C LEU A 40 -35.26 -55.28 -0.03
N ARG A 41 -36.35 -54.64 0.43
CA ARG A 41 -37.67 -55.27 0.61
C ARG A 41 -38.18 -55.89 -0.68
N GLN A 42 -38.10 -55.16 -1.79
CA GLN A 42 -38.52 -55.65 -3.09
C GLN A 42 -37.68 -56.83 -3.57
N ALA A 43 -36.37 -56.80 -3.32
CA ALA A 43 -35.44 -57.86 -3.66
C ALA A 43 -35.74 -59.15 -2.88
N VAL A 44 -35.96 -59.04 -1.57
CA VAL A 44 -36.34 -60.16 -0.68
C VAL A 44 -37.69 -60.75 -1.11
N ARG A 45 -38.70 -59.90 -1.31
CA ARG A 45 -40.05 -60.33 -1.76
C ARG A 45 -40.02 -61.02 -3.12
N LYS A 46 -39.24 -60.52 -4.08
CA LYS A 46 -39.08 -61.07 -5.44
C LYS A 46 -37.99 -62.18 -5.51
N LYS A 47 -37.39 -62.59 -4.38
CA LYS A 47 -36.30 -63.59 -4.28
C LYS A 47 -35.09 -63.32 -5.21
N LYS A 48 -34.70 -62.05 -5.38
CA LYS A 48 -33.57 -61.64 -6.23
C LYS A 48 -32.24 -61.71 -5.46
N ASN A 49 -31.71 -62.91 -5.27
CA ASN A 49 -30.54 -63.19 -4.40
C ASN A 49 -29.29 -62.33 -4.70
N VAL A 50 -28.97 -62.07 -5.98
CA VAL A 50 -27.83 -61.22 -6.36
C VAL A 50 -28.04 -59.76 -5.96
N LEU A 51 -29.27 -59.26 -6.05
CA LEU A 51 -29.58 -57.89 -5.67
C LEU A 51 -29.61 -57.74 -4.14
N ILE A 52 -30.10 -58.77 -3.43
CA ILE A 52 -30.05 -58.86 -1.96
C ILE A 52 -28.59 -58.83 -1.49
N SER A 53 -27.71 -59.63 -2.09
CA SER A 53 -26.31 -59.71 -1.66
C SER A 53 -25.57 -58.39 -1.81
N VAL A 54 -25.76 -57.68 -2.93
CA VAL A 54 -25.12 -56.36 -3.15
C VAL A 54 -25.67 -55.30 -2.20
N LEU A 55 -27.00 -55.21 -2.05
CA LEU A 55 -27.62 -54.22 -1.14
C LEU A 55 -27.26 -54.47 0.32
N GLN A 56 -27.22 -55.73 0.76
CA GLN A 56 -26.77 -56.08 2.11
C GLN A 56 -25.27 -55.85 2.29
N ALA A 57 -24.45 -56.09 1.26
CA ALA A 57 -23.02 -55.78 1.31
C ALA A 57 -22.80 -54.27 1.52
N ILE A 58 -23.53 -53.41 0.80
CA ILE A 58 -23.49 -51.95 1.00
C ILE A 58 -23.89 -51.60 2.44
N ARG A 59 -25.04 -52.07 2.92
CA ARG A 59 -25.52 -51.80 4.29
C ARG A 59 -24.51 -52.25 5.36
N LYS A 60 -23.95 -53.46 5.23
CA LYS A 60 -22.92 -53.97 6.16
C LYS A 60 -21.62 -53.18 6.13
N THR A 61 -21.31 -52.52 5.01
CA THR A 61 -20.06 -51.78 4.82
C THR A 61 -20.11 -50.39 5.45
N ILE A 62 -21.27 -49.71 5.43
CA ILE A 62 -21.36 -48.30 5.84
C ILE A 62 -22.42 -47.97 6.89
N CYS A 63 -23.39 -48.84 7.20
CA CYS A 63 -24.41 -48.51 8.19
C CYS A 63 -23.83 -48.47 9.60
N ASP A 64 -23.93 -47.30 10.24
CA ASP A 64 -23.63 -47.08 11.65
C ASP A 64 -24.95 -46.95 12.41
N TRP A 65 -25.45 -48.05 12.93
CA TRP A 65 -26.73 -48.11 13.65
C TRP A 65 -26.59 -47.51 15.04
N GLU A 66 -27.58 -46.73 15.51
CA GLU A 66 -27.54 -46.11 16.85
C GLU A 66 -27.41 -47.16 17.98
N GLY A 67 -28.02 -48.33 17.83
CA GLY A 67 -27.90 -49.46 18.76
C GLY A 67 -26.69 -50.38 18.51
N GLY A 68 -25.77 -50.02 17.60
CA GLY A 68 -24.58 -50.81 17.26
C GLY A 68 -24.84 -52.10 16.46
N ARG A 69 -26.11 -52.45 16.20
CA ARG A 69 -26.52 -53.61 15.40
C ARG A 69 -27.71 -53.25 14.51
N GLU A 70 -27.79 -53.92 13.36
CA GLU A 70 -28.93 -53.76 12.44
C GLU A 70 -30.23 -54.19 13.13
N PRO A 71 -31.33 -53.40 13.04
CA PRO A 71 -32.60 -53.74 13.67
C PRO A 71 -33.15 -55.08 13.15
N PRO A 72 -33.18 -56.15 13.98
CA PRO A 72 -33.62 -57.47 13.54
C PRO A 72 -35.15 -57.54 13.31
N ASN A 73 -35.87 -56.54 13.82
CA ASN A 73 -37.32 -56.37 13.69
C ASN A 73 -37.73 -55.54 12.46
N ASP A 74 -36.80 -55.14 11.58
CA ASP A 74 -37.13 -54.39 10.36
C ASP A 74 -37.96 -55.26 9.38
N PRO A 75 -39.20 -54.86 9.02
CA PRO A 75 -40.05 -55.58 8.07
C PRO A 75 -39.40 -55.79 6.71
N CYS A 76 -38.48 -54.89 6.30
CA CYS A 76 -37.82 -54.97 5.00
C CYS A 76 -36.95 -56.23 4.85
N LEU A 77 -36.38 -56.73 5.95
CA LEU A 77 -35.56 -57.95 5.96
C LEU A 77 -36.39 -59.22 5.70
N ARG A 78 -37.70 -59.17 5.98
CA ARG A 78 -38.66 -60.25 5.70
C ARG A 78 -39.42 -60.07 4.38
N GLY A 79 -39.21 -58.94 3.70
CA GLY A 79 -39.94 -58.57 2.47
C GLY A 79 -41.35 -58.03 2.72
N GLU A 80 -41.71 -57.76 3.98
CA GLU A 80 -43.00 -57.23 4.42
C GLU A 80 -43.04 -55.70 4.30
N LYS A 81 -44.23 -55.12 4.11
CA LYS A 81 -44.41 -53.66 4.12
C LYS A 81 -44.36 -53.12 5.55
N ASP A 82 -43.99 -51.85 5.69
CA ASP A 82 -44.04 -51.16 6.98
C ASP A 82 -45.48 -51.16 7.56
N PRO A 83 -45.63 -51.23 8.89
CA PRO A 83 -46.93 -51.20 9.55
C PRO A 83 -47.66 -49.87 9.28
N LYS A 84 -48.98 -49.80 9.53
CA LYS A 84 -49.80 -48.61 9.25
C LYS A 84 -49.32 -47.32 9.95
N GLY A 85 -48.53 -47.44 11.03
CA GLY A 85 -47.88 -46.33 11.73
C GLY A 85 -46.45 -45.99 11.26
N GLY A 86 -45.94 -46.67 10.22
CA GLY A 86 -44.55 -46.56 9.75
C GLY A 86 -43.56 -47.36 10.60
N PHE A 87 -42.38 -47.64 10.04
CA PHE A 87 -41.22 -48.14 10.79
C PHE A 87 -40.14 -47.06 10.78
N ASP A 88 -39.99 -46.37 11.91
CA ASP A 88 -39.04 -45.26 12.02
C ASP A 88 -37.65 -45.77 12.43
N ILE A 89 -36.63 -45.32 11.71
CA ILE A 89 -35.23 -45.61 12.01
C ILE A 89 -34.57 -44.29 12.39
N LYS A 90 -34.14 -44.19 13.64
CA LYS A 90 -33.38 -43.04 14.11
C LYS A 90 -31.95 -43.13 13.60
N VAL A 91 -31.65 -42.33 12.59
CA VAL A 91 -30.31 -42.25 11.98
C VAL A 91 -29.41 -41.33 12.81
N PRO A 92 -28.24 -41.80 13.29
CA PRO A 92 -27.33 -40.95 14.06
C PRO A 92 -26.79 -39.80 13.19
N ARG A 93 -26.40 -38.70 13.84
CA ARG A 93 -25.70 -37.57 13.20
C ARG A 93 -24.33 -37.43 13.83
N ARG A 94 -23.27 -37.68 13.04
CA ARG A 94 -21.88 -37.60 13.50
C ARG A 94 -21.05 -36.72 12.58
N ALA A 95 -20.05 -36.07 13.17
CA ALA A 95 -19.07 -35.23 12.48
C ALA A 95 -17.85 -36.01 12.00
N VAL A 96 -18.06 -37.22 11.49
CA VAL A 96 -16.98 -38.10 11.04
C VAL A 96 -17.19 -38.47 9.59
N GLY A 97 -16.16 -38.28 8.76
CA GLY A 97 -16.16 -38.91 7.44
C GLY A 97 -16.10 -40.44 7.60
N PRO A 98 -16.54 -41.22 6.60
CA PRO A 98 -16.39 -42.67 6.62
C PRO A 98 -14.91 -43.02 6.81
N SER A 99 -14.55 -43.62 7.95
CA SER A 99 -13.16 -43.77 8.38
C SER A 99 -12.50 -45.03 7.82
N SER A 100 -11.17 -45.02 7.74
CA SER A 100 -10.30 -46.15 7.37
C SER A 100 -10.49 -47.43 8.18
N THR A 101 -11.01 -47.31 9.41
CA THR A 101 -10.68 -48.24 10.49
C THR A 101 -11.70 -49.34 10.72
N GLN A 102 -12.72 -49.47 9.88
CA GLN A 102 -13.70 -50.57 9.99
C GLN A 102 -13.43 -51.75 9.03
N ALA A 103 -12.37 -51.68 8.20
CA ALA A 103 -12.05 -52.71 7.21
C ALA A 103 -11.12 -53.85 7.72
N CYS A 104 -10.73 -53.87 9.00
CA CYS A 104 -9.77 -54.88 9.49
C CYS A 104 -10.39 -56.11 10.18
N GLN A 105 -11.72 -56.27 10.24
CA GLN A 105 -12.32 -57.44 10.93
C GLN A 105 -13.13 -58.41 10.06
N TRP A 106 -13.39 -58.09 8.79
CA TRP A 106 -14.16 -59.00 7.92
C TRP A 106 -13.66 -58.95 6.48
N SER A 107 -12.57 -59.66 6.21
CA SER A 107 -12.31 -60.20 4.86
C SER A 107 -11.82 -61.64 5.01
N PRO A 108 -12.51 -62.65 4.45
CA PRO A 108 -11.92 -63.95 4.24
C PRO A 108 -10.75 -63.80 3.27
N ARG A 109 -9.58 -64.34 3.63
CA ARG A 109 -8.44 -64.53 2.74
C ARG A 109 -8.90 -65.05 1.38
N ALA A 110 -8.91 -64.21 0.35
CA ALA A 110 -8.59 -64.54 -1.04
C ALA A 110 -8.72 -63.29 -1.92
N LEU A 111 -7.71 -63.12 -2.79
CA LEU A 111 -7.62 -62.18 -3.91
C LEU A 111 -7.10 -60.77 -3.59
N PHE A 112 -5.99 -60.46 -4.25
CA PHE A 112 -5.22 -59.22 -4.31
C PHE A 112 -4.12 -59.03 -3.25
N HIS A 113 -2.93 -59.50 -3.62
CA HIS A 113 -1.67 -58.89 -3.20
C HIS A 113 -1.54 -57.48 -3.80
N PRO A 114 -1.08 -56.50 -3.01
CA PRO A 114 -0.31 -55.38 -3.52
C PRO A 114 1.11 -55.41 -2.97
N THR A 115 2.07 -55.50 -3.87
CA THR A 115 3.48 -55.22 -3.61
C THR A 115 3.69 -53.72 -3.36
N GLY A 116 4.42 -53.39 -2.28
CA GLY A 116 5.27 -52.22 -2.15
C GLY A 116 4.64 -50.82 -1.95
N GLY A 117 4.93 -50.21 -0.79
CA GLY A 117 5.20 -48.76 -0.74
C GLY A 117 4.17 -47.88 -0.01
N THR A 118 4.60 -47.36 1.14
CA THR A 118 4.07 -46.21 1.93
C THR A 118 2.73 -46.40 2.64
N GLN A 119 2.87 -46.76 3.92
CA GLN A 119 1.85 -46.84 4.97
C GLN A 119 1.63 -45.44 5.56
N GLY A 120 0.43 -44.89 5.36
CA GLY A 120 0.01 -43.62 5.94
C GLY A 120 -0.93 -42.86 5.02
N ARG A 121 -2.15 -42.57 5.48
CA ARG A 121 -3.18 -41.72 4.82
C ARG A 121 -4.08 -42.31 3.70
N ARG A 122 -4.18 -43.62 3.53
CA ARG A 122 -4.99 -44.25 2.45
C ARG A 122 -6.38 -44.78 2.86
N GLY A 123 -6.97 -44.23 3.92
CA GLY A 123 -8.05 -44.88 4.64
C GLY A 123 -9.49 -44.60 4.21
N CYS A 124 -9.90 -43.33 4.11
CA CYS A 124 -11.30 -42.97 3.80
C CYS A 124 -11.72 -43.29 2.36
N ARG A 125 -10.75 -43.60 1.46
CA ARG A 125 -11.00 -43.87 0.05
C ARG A 125 -11.65 -45.23 -0.18
N SER A 126 -11.43 -46.24 0.68
CA SER A 126 -11.87 -47.61 0.40
C SER A 126 -13.39 -47.82 0.59
N LEU A 127 -13.98 -47.31 1.67
CA LEU A 127 -15.42 -47.47 1.94
C LEU A 127 -16.29 -46.76 0.90
N LEU A 128 -15.99 -45.48 0.63
CA LEU A 128 -16.73 -44.71 -0.36
C LEU A 128 -16.55 -45.31 -1.76
N TYR A 129 -15.34 -45.77 -2.10
CA TYR A 129 -15.08 -46.45 -3.37
C TYR A 129 -15.90 -47.74 -3.50
N MET A 130 -15.85 -48.62 -2.49
CA MET A 130 -16.61 -49.88 -2.48
C MET A 130 -18.12 -49.65 -2.65
N VAL A 131 -18.69 -48.71 -1.89
CA VAL A 131 -20.12 -48.37 -1.99
C VAL A 131 -20.45 -47.82 -3.37
N ARG A 132 -19.66 -46.89 -3.90
CA ARG A 132 -19.90 -46.31 -5.23
C ARG A 132 -19.82 -47.38 -6.32
N THR A 133 -18.82 -48.25 -6.30
CA THR A 133 -18.67 -49.35 -7.28
C THR A 133 -19.81 -50.36 -7.17
N MET A 134 -20.25 -50.71 -5.95
CA MET A 134 -21.42 -51.59 -5.77
C MET A 134 -22.70 -50.92 -6.28
N LEU A 135 -22.91 -49.63 -6.01
CA LEU A 135 -24.06 -48.89 -6.53
C LEU A 135 -24.03 -48.75 -8.05
N GLU A 136 -22.85 -48.48 -8.63
CA GLU A 136 -22.62 -48.42 -10.07
C GLU A 136 -23.00 -49.74 -10.75
N SER A 137 -22.64 -50.88 -10.13
CA SER A 137 -23.03 -52.21 -10.64
C SER A 137 -24.55 -52.45 -10.66
N LEU A 138 -25.32 -51.79 -9.77
CA LEU A 138 -26.78 -51.89 -9.74
C LEU A 138 -27.46 -51.08 -10.84
N ILE A 139 -26.85 -49.97 -11.26
CA ILE A 139 -27.40 -49.04 -12.26
C ILE A 139 -26.78 -49.19 -13.66
N ALA A 140 -25.77 -50.05 -13.83
CA ALA A 140 -25.09 -50.26 -15.11
C ALA A 140 -26.02 -50.84 -16.20
N ASP A 141 -26.01 -50.21 -17.38
CA ASP A 141 -26.79 -50.63 -18.55
C ASP A 141 -26.17 -51.81 -19.32
N LYS A 142 -24.87 -52.07 -19.10
CA LYS A 142 -24.14 -53.15 -19.77
C LYS A 142 -23.83 -54.27 -18.77
N SER A 143 -24.39 -55.44 -19.01
CA SER A 143 -23.95 -56.70 -18.40
C SER A 143 -23.75 -57.73 -19.51
N GLY A 144 -22.78 -58.64 -19.38
CA GLY A 144 -22.60 -59.75 -20.33
C GLY A 144 -23.74 -60.79 -20.33
N SER A 145 -24.86 -60.51 -19.66
CA SER A 145 -26.00 -61.41 -19.47
C SER A 145 -27.30 -60.83 -20.04
N LYS A 146 -28.26 -61.70 -20.41
CA LYS A 146 -29.56 -61.33 -21.02
C LYS A 146 -30.47 -60.42 -20.15
N LYS A 147 -30.19 -60.25 -18.84
CA LYS A 147 -30.95 -59.37 -17.92
C LYS A 147 -29.99 -58.61 -17.00
N THR A 148 -29.99 -57.29 -17.07
CA THR A 148 -29.18 -56.42 -16.20
C THR A 148 -29.78 -56.32 -14.79
N LEU A 149 -28.97 -56.00 -13.78
CA LEU A 149 -29.46 -55.71 -12.42
C LEU A 149 -30.38 -54.48 -12.41
N ARG A 150 -30.14 -53.50 -13.29
CA ARG A 150 -30.99 -52.33 -13.49
C ARG A 150 -32.42 -52.69 -13.88
N SER A 151 -32.61 -53.64 -14.81
CA SER A 151 -33.95 -54.11 -15.21
C SER A 151 -34.76 -54.75 -14.08
N SER A 152 -34.09 -55.05 -12.96
CA SER A 152 -34.68 -55.67 -11.80
C SER A 152 -35.14 -54.70 -10.70
N LEU A 153 -34.83 -53.41 -10.85
CA LEU A 153 -35.17 -52.32 -9.94
C LEU A 153 -36.33 -51.49 -10.52
N ASP A 154 -37.17 -50.95 -9.64
CA ASP A 154 -38.26 -50.05 -10.06
C ASP A 154 -37.69 -48.63 -10.35
N GLY A 155 -38.31 -47.89 -11.27
CA GLY A 155 -37.82 -46.60 -11.76
C GLY A 155 -37.43 -45.56 -10.68
N PRO A 156 -38.27 -45.29 -9.65
CA PRO A 156 -37.95 -44.35 -8.59
C PRO A 156 -36.69 -44.71 -7.78
N ILE A 157 -36.42 -46.01 -7.62
CA ILE A 157 -35.26 -46.53 -6.90
C ILE A 157 -33.99 -46.29 -7.71
N VAL A 158 -34.05 -46.53 -9.01
CA VAL A 158 -32.93 -46.29 -9.92
C VAL A 158 -32.52 -44.81 -9.89
N LEU A 159 -33.50 -43.89 -9.93
CA LEU A 159 -33.25 -42.46 -9.81
C LEU A 159 -32.59 -42.10 -8.47
N ALA A 160 -33.09 -42.66 -7.35
CA ALA A 160 -32.50 -42.41 -6.03
C ALA A 160 -31.04 -42.90 -5.93
N ILE A 161 -30.71 -44.05 -6.53
CA ILE A 161 -29.34 -44.56 -6.59
C ILE A 161 -28.46 -43.69 -7.50
N GLU A 162 -28.97 -43.28 -8.67
CA GLU A 162 -28.25 -42.41 -9.60
C GLU A 162 -27.95 -41.04 -8.99
N ASP A 163 -28.91 -40.43 -8.29
CA ASP A 163 -28.74 -39.12 -7.65
C ASP A 163 -27.70 -39.19 -6.53
N PHE A 164 -27.77 -40.23 -5.68
CA PHE A 164 -26.75 -40.44 -4.66
C PHE A 164 -25.38 -40.74 -5.27
N HIS A 165 -25.31 -41.53 -6.34
CA HIS A 165 -24.06 -41.83 -7.04
C HIS A 165 -23.46 -40.59 -7.71
N LYS A 166 -24.27 -39.67 -8.25
CA LYS A 166 -23.80 -38.38 -8.79
C LYS A 166 -23.28 -37.47 -7.68
N GLN A 167 -24.04 -37.30 -6.60
CA GLN A 167 -23.66 -36.41 -5.50
C GLN A 167 -22.38 -36.89 -4.79
N SER A 168 -22.25 -38.19 -4.56
CA SER A 168 -21.11 -38.78 -3.85
C SER A 168 -19.78 -38.73 -4.64
N PHE A 169 -19.78 -38.29 -5.90
CA PHE A 169 -18.57 -38.13 -6.71
C PHE A 169 -17.61 -37.10 -6.10
N PHE A 170 -18.15 -35.98 -5.61
CA PHE A 170 -17.35 -34.89 -5.05
C PHE A 170 -16.97 -35.10 -3.58
N PHE A 171 -17.50 -36.12 -2.91
CA PHE A 171 -17.27 -36.34 -1.47
C PHE A 171 -15.78 -36.53 -1.15
N THR A 172 -15.03 -37.25 -1.99
CA THR A 172 -13.58 -37.41 -1.79
C THR A 172 -12.82 -36.08 -1.91
N HIS A 173 -13.23 -35.20 -2.82
CA HIS A 173 -12.61 -33.88 -3.00
C HIS A 173 -12.95 -32.95 -1.84
N LEU A 174 -14.21 -32.95 -1.41
CA LEU A 174 -14.68 -32.15 -0.27
C LEU A 174 -14.06 -32.62 1.06
N LEU A 175 -13.89 -33.93 1.28
CA LEU A 175 -13.21 -34.44 2.47
C LEU A 175 -11.72 -34.06 2.51
N ASN A 176 -11.11 -33.79 1.35
CA ASN A 176 -9.74 -33.32 1.21
C ASN A 176 -9.72 -31.85 0.73
N ILE A 177 -10.57 -31.00 1.32
CA ILE A 177 -10.78 -29.62 0.85
C ILE A 177 -9.48 -28.81 0.77
N SER A 178 -8.53 -29.01 1.69
CA SER A 178 -7.25 -28.28 1.67
C SER A 178 -6.41 -28.62 0.43
N GLU A 179 -6.32 -29.91 0.08
CA GLU A 179 -5.60 -30.37 -1.12
C GLU A 179 -6.36 -29.96 -2.40
N ALA A 180 -7.69 -30.12 -2.40
CA ALA A 180 -8.53 -29.72 -3.53
C ALA A 180 -8.44 -28.21 -3.79
N LEU A 181 -8.45 -27.39 -2.73
CA LEU A 181 -8.33 -25.93 -2.83
C LEU A 181 -6.98 -25.52 -3.42
N GLN A 182 -5.88 -26.17 -3.02
CA GLN A 182 -4.57 -25.94 -3.62
C GLN A 182 -4.56 -26.29 -5.12
N GLN A 183 -5.12 -27.44 -5.49
CA GLN A 183 -5.18 -27.88 -6.89
C GLN A 183 -6.05 -26.97 -7.77
N CYS A 184 -7.16 -26.46 -7.23
CA CYS A 184 -8.03 -25.52 -7.96
C CYS A 184 -7.42 -24.12 -8.13
N CYS A 185 -6.39 -23.77 -7.36
CA CYS A 185 -5.73 -22.47 -7.38
C CYS A 185 -4.26 -22.56 -7.83
N ASP A 186 -3.85 -23.68 -8.46
CA ASP A 186 -2.47 -23.91 -8.88
C ASP A 186 -2.14 -23.08 -10.13
N LEU A 187 -1.27 -22.08 -9.96
CA LEU A 187 -0.73 -21.24 -11.02
C LEU A 187 0.79 -21.40 -11.17
N SER A 188 1.34 -22.47 -10.58
CA SER A 188 2.80 -22.71 -10.48
C SER A 188 3.49 -22.90 -11.84
N GLN A 189 2.75 -23.35 -12.85
CA GLN A 189 3.26 -23.67 -14.18
C GLN A 189 3.68 -22.45 -15.00
N LEU A 190 3.29 -21.23 -14.61
CA LEU A 190 3.58 -20.02 -15.38
C LEU A 190 5.08 -19.65 -15.43
N TRP A 191 5.87 -20.10 -14.44
CA TRP A 191 7.31 -19.84 -14.42
C TRP A 191 8.13 -20.92 -15.15
N PHE A 192 7.70 -22.19 -15.08
CA PHE A 192 8.47 -23.31 -15.62
C PHE A 192 8.56 -23.27 -17.15
N ARG A 193 9.78 -23.43 -17.68
CA ARG A 193 10.08 -23.28 -19.11
C ARG A 193 11.10 -24.28 -19.66
N GLU A 194 11.29 -25.40 -18.97
CA GLU A 194 12.20 -26.49 -19.35
C GLU A 194 12.00 -26.97 -20.81
N PHE A 195 10.74 -27.11 -21.23
CA PHE A 195 10.42 -27.50 -22.61
C PHE A 195 11.02 -26.53 -23.64
N PHE A 196 10.92 -25.22 -23.37
CA PHE A 196 11.48 -24.21 -24.28
C PHE A 196 13.00 -24.12 -24.18
N LEU A 197 13.60 -24.41 -23.02
CA LEU A 197 15.05 -24.50 -22.86
C LEU A 197 15.62 -25.67 -23.69
N GLU A 198 14.98 -26.83 -23.66
CA GLU A 198 15.36 -28.00 -24.46
C GLU A 198 15.35 -27.67 -25.97
N LEU A 199 14.34 -26.93 -26.43
CA LEU A 199 14.25 -26.47 -27.83
C LEU A 199 15.38 -25.51 -28.23
N THR A 200 16.10 -24.91 -27.29
CA THR A 200 17.27 -24.06 -27.62
C THR A 200 18.52 -24.87 -27.95
N MET A 201 18.50 -26.19 -27.81
CA MET A 201 19.62 -27.09 -28.13
C MET A 201 20.92 -26.66 -27.43
N GLY A 202 20.83 -26.32 -26.14
CA GLY A 202 21.97 -25.87 -25.33
C GLY A 202 22.48 -24.46 -25.62
N ARG A 203 21.83 -23.69 -26.50
CA ARG A 203 22.20 -22.30 -26.79
C ARG A 203 21.88 -21.34 -25.65
N ARG A 204 20.89 -21.66 -24.81
CA ARG A 204 20.54 -20.89 -23.62
C ARG A 204 20.49 -21.80 -22.40
N ILE A 205 21.15 -21.35 -21.34
CA ILE A 205 21.12 -22.01 -20.02
C ILE A 205 19.87 -21.56 -19.25
N GLN A 206 19.43 -20.31 -19.44
CA GLN A 206 18.17 -19.78 -18.89
C GLN A 206 17.67 -18.60 -19.74
N PHE A 207 16.37 -18.27 -19.64
CA PHE A 207 15.77 -17.08 -20.25
C PHE A 207 15.85 -15.86 -19.33
N PRO A 208 15.96 -14.63 -19.88
CA PRO A 208 15.96 -13.40 -19.09
C PRO A 208 14.60 -13.13 -18.41
N ILE A 209 14.60 -12.25 -17.40
CA ILE A 209 13.41 -11.92 -16.60
C ILE A 209 12.28 -11.29 -17.42
N GLU A 210 12.61 -10.58 -18.49
CA GLU A 210 11.65 -10.01 -19.46
C GLU A 210 10.83 -11.07 -20.20
N MET A 211 11.25 -12.34 -20.14
CA MET A 211 10.55 -13.49 -20.70
C MET A 211 9.90 -14.36 -19.60
N SER A 212 9.92 -13.91 -18.35
CA SER A 212 9.31 -14.61 -17.21
C SER A 212 7.91 -14.10 -16.94
N MET A 213 6.90 -14.97 -17.00
CA MET A 213 5.49 -14.56 -16.85
C MET A 213 5.19 -13.83 -15.53
N PRO A 214 5.66 -14.30 -14.35
CA PRO A 214 5.47 -13.55 -13.11
C PRO A 214 6.04 -12.13 -13.16
N TRP A 215 7.23 -11.95 -13.76
CA TRP A 215 7.84 -10.64 -13.88
C TRP A 215 7.15 -9.76 -14.92
N ILE A 216 6.82 -10.28 -16.11
CA ILE A 216 6.10 -9.55 -17.16
C ILE A 216 4.81 -8.93 -16.61
N LEU A 217 4.04 -9.71 -15.85
CA LEU A 217 2.78 -9.24 -15.26
C LEU A 217 3.01 -8.18 -14.17
N THR A 218 4.07 -8.34 -13.36
CA THR A 218 4.42 -7.39 -12.30
C THR A 218 4.92 -6.08 -12.90
N ASP A 219 5.89 -6.17 -13.82
CA ASP A 219 6.55 -5.03 -14.44
C ASP A 219 5.58 -4.21 -15.28
N HIS A 220 4.61 -4.84 -15.95
CA HIS A 220 3.57 -4.13 -16.69
C HIS A 220 2.75 -3.19 -15.79
N ILE A 221 2.41 -3.61 -14.56
CA ILE A 221 1.67 -2.77 -13.61
C ILE A 221 2.54 -1.61 -13.14
N LEU A 222 3.82 -1.87 -12.86
CA LEU A 222 4.77 -0.84 -12.47
C LEU A 222 5.00 0.17 -13.60
N GLU A 223 5.16 -0.27 -14.84
CA GLU A 223 5.48 0.62 -15.96
C GLU A 223 4.28 1.49 -16.37
N THR A 224 3.08 0.89 -16.42
CA THR A 224 1.84 1.62 -16.76
C THR A 224 1.37 2.55 -15.65
N LYS A 225 1.75 2.29 -14.39
CA LYS A 225 1.34 3.04 -13.20
C LYS A 225 -0.18 3.12 -13.03
N GLU A 226 -0.88 2.11 -13.53
CA GLU A 226 -2.33 2.07 -13.64
C GLU A 226 -2.99 2.04 -12.24
N PRO A 227 -3.79 3.07 -11.84
CA PRO A 227 -4.38 3.17 -10.51
C PRO A 227 -5.33 2.03 -10.14
N SER A 228 -6.00 1.48 -11.15
CA SER A 228 -6.91 0.35 -10.95
C SER A 228 -6.14 -0.92 -10.59
N MET A 229 -4.92 -1.09 -11.09
CA MET A 229 -4.12 -2.31 -10.97
C MET A 229 -3.08 -2.29 -9.84
N MET A 230 -2.72 -1.11 -9.33
CA MET A 230 -1.65 -0.94 -8.34
C MET A 230 -1.82 -1.77 -7.05
N GLU A 231 -3.05 -1.92 -6.55
CA GLU A 231 -3.34 -2.75 -5.36
C GLU A 231 -3.09 -4.25 -5.59
N TYR A 232 -3.04 -4.68 -6.86
CA TYR A 232 -2.91 -6.08 -7.23
C TYR A 232 -1.47 -6.49 -7.55
N VAL A 233 -0.50 -5.58 -7.54
CA VAL A 233 0.88 -5.83 -7.98
C VAL A 233 1.60 -6.93 -7.18
N LEU A 234 1.16 -7.20 -5.94
CA LEU A 234 1.72 -8.26 -5.11
C LEU A 234 1.20 -9.66 -5.47
N TYR A 235 0.06 -9.78 -6.17
CA TYR A 235 -0.47 -11.10 -6.54
C TYR A 235 0.34 -11.79 -7.65
N PRO A 236 0.83 -11.10 -8.70
CA PRO A 236 1.79 -11.68 -9.64
C PRO A 236 3.11 -12.11 -8.98
N LEU A 237 3.62 -11.37 -7.99
CA LEU A 237 4.80 -11.78 -7.24
C LEU A 237 4.57 -13.06 -6.42
N ASP A 238 3.35 -13.28 -5.94
CA ASP A 238 2.98 -14.52 -5.23
C ASP A 238 3.02 -15.77 -6.14
N LEU A 239 3.06 -15.63 -7.47
CA LEU A 239 3.24 -16.76 -8.38
C LEU A 239 4.60 -17.44 -8.18
N TYR A 240 5.62 -16.71 -7.76
CA TYR A 240 6.91 -17.30 -7.41
C TYR A 240 6.80 -18.27 -6.23
N ASN A 241 5.92 -18.00 -5.26
CA ASN A 241 5.68 -18.89 -4.14
C ASN A 241 5.05 -20.22 -4.60
N ASP A 242 4.11 -20.16 -5.56
CA ASP A 242 3.52 -21.36 -6.15
C ASP A 242 4.56 -22.21 -6.87
N SER A 243 5.36 -21.58 -7.73
CA SER A 243 6.42 -22.26 -8.50
C SER A 243 7.47 -22.85 -7.56
N ALA A 244 7.90 -22.12 -6.53
CA ALA A 244 8.86 -22.60 -5.53
C ALA A 244 8.31 -23.80 -4.75
N TYR A 245 7.06 -23.73 -4.27
CA TYR A 245 6.41 -24.83 -3.58
C TYR A 245 6.29 -26.07 -4.47
N TYR A 246 5.95 -25.89 -5.75
CA TYR A 246 5.84 -26.97 -6.71
C TYR A 246 7.20 -27.61 -7.01
N ALA A 247 8.24 -26.81 -7.19
CA ALA A 247 9.61 -27.27 -7.41
C ALA A 247 10.10 -28.16 -6.24
N LEU A 248 9.84 -27.74 -5.00
CA LEU A 248 10.27 -28.46 -3.80
C LEU A 248 9.43 -29.73 -3.52
N THR A 249 8.11 -29.67 -3.70
CA THR A 249 7.22 -30.77 -3.27
C THR A 249 6.90 -31.77 -4.37
N LYS A 250 6.71 -31.32 -5.61
CA LYS A 250 6.30 -32.15 -6.76
C LYS A 250 7.51 -32.59 -7.58
N PHE A 251 8.29 -31.65 -8.10
CA PHE A 251 9.48 -31.98 -8.89
C PHE A 251 10.63 -32.51 -8.03
N LYS A 252 10.73 -32.03 -6.78
CA LYS A 252 11.79 -32.39 -5.83
C LYS A 252 13.17 -32.14 -6.41
N LYS A 253 13.37 -30.98 -7.04
CA LYS A 253 14.63 -30.55 -7.65
C LYS A 253 15.10 -29.26 -7.00
N GLN A 254 16.35 -29.26 -6.52
CA GLN A 254 16.97 -28.11 -5.86
C GLN A 254 17.31 -27.00 -6.86
N PHE A 255 17.93 -27.35 -8.00
CA PHE A 255 18.34 -26.35 -9.01
C PHE A 255 17.17 -25.47 -9.49
N LEU A 256 15.96 -26.04 -9.66
CA LEU A 256 14.76 -25.26 -10.00
C LEU A 256 14.41 -24.24 -8.93
N TYR A 257 14.55 -24.58 -7.65
CA TYR A 257 14.31 -23.65 -6.55
C TYR A 257 15.39 -22.56 -6.51
N ASP A 258 16.65 -22.93 -6.69
CA ASP A 258 17.79 -21.99 -6.69
C ASP A 258 17.63 -20.95 -7.82
N GLU A 259 17.16 -21.37 -9.00
CA GLU A 259 16.85 -20.46 -10.12
C GLU A 259 15.67 -19.54 -9.82
N ILE A 260 14.60 -20.05 -9.21
CA ILE A 260 13.45 -19.23 -8.79
C ILE A 260 13.90 -18.19 -7.76
N GLU A 261 14.69 -18.59 -6.77
CA GLU A 261 15.19 -17.70 -5.72
C GLU A 261 16.08 -16.59 -6.29
N ALA A 262 16.99 -16.95 -7.22
CA ALA A 262 17.83 -15.97 -7.90
C ALA A 262 17.00 -14.96 -8.73
N GLU A 263 15.97 -15.43 -9.44
CA GLU A 263 15.08 -14.56 -10.22
C GLU A 263 14.28 -13.62 -9.32
N VAL A 264 13.69 -14.14 -8.24
CA VAL A 264 12.93 -13.35 -7.27
C VAL A 264 13.78 -12.25 -6.65
N ASN A 265 15.03 -12.55 -6.26
CA ASN A 265 15.91 -11.55 -5.67
C ASN A 265 16.13 -10.36 -6.61
N LEU A 266 16.47 -10.64 -7.88
CA LEU A 266 16.66 -9.60 -8.89
C LEU A 266 15.37 -8.80 -9.17
N CYS A 267 14.25 -9.49 -9.35
CA CYS A 267 12.96 -8.88 -9.62
C CYS A 267 12.47 -8.04 -8.43
N PHE A 268 12.72 -8.49 -7.19
CA PHE A 268 12.29 -7.79 -5.99
C PHE A 268 13.08 -6.49 -5.78
N ASP A 269 14.39 -6.48 -6.03
CA ASP A 269 15.20 -5.26 -6.00
C ASP A 269 14.69 -4.23 -7.01
N GLN A 270 14.40 -4.66 -8.24
CA GLN A 270 13.81 -3.80 -9.27
C GLN A 270 12.41 -3.32 -8.90
N PHE A 271 11.58 -4.19 -8.33
CA PHE A 271 10.23 -3.86 -7.85
C PHE A 271 10.29 -2.75 -6.80
N VAL A 272 11.14 -2.89 -5.78
CA VAL A 272 11.27 -1.88 -4.73
C VAL A 272 11.76 -0.56 -5.32
N TYR A 273 12.79 -0.58 -6.17
CA TYR A 273 13.32 0.63 -6.79
C TYR A 273 12.26 1.38 -7.62
N LYS A 274 11.57 0.68 -8.53
CA LYS A 274 10.53 1.28 -9.38
C LYS A 274 9.37 1.81 -8.53
N LEU A 275 8.88 1.03 -7.56
CA LEU A 275 7.77 1.43 -6.70
C LEU A 275 8.12 2.65 -5.84
N ALA A 276 9.32 2.65 -5.24
CA ALA A 276 9.87 3.74 -4.44
C ALA A 276 9.91 5.06 -5.21
N ASP A 277 10.53 5.06 -6.38
CA ASP A 277 10.65 6.25 -7.23
C ASP A 277 9.26 6.79 -7.62
N GLN A 278 8.34 5.90 -7.99
CA GLN A 278 6.98 6.26 -8.37
C GLN A 278 6.17 6.87 -7.23
N ILE A 279 6.23 6.27 -6.03
CA ILE A 279 5.56 6.78 -4.84
C ILE A 279 6.09 8.18 -4.49
N PHE A 280 7.41 8.35 -4.50
CA PHE A 280 8.02 9.65 -4.22
C PHE A 280 7.60 10.70 -5.25
N ALA A 281 7.68 10.38 -6.54
CA ALA A 281 7.25 11.27 -7.63
C ALA A 281 5.79 11.70 -7.47
N TYR A 282 4.92 10.74 -7.14
CA TYR A 282 3.50 10.94 -6.98
C TYR A 282 3.18 11.92 -5.83
N TYR A 283 3.70 11.66 -4.64
CA TYR A 283 3.45 12.53 -3.48
C TYR A 283 4.15 13.89 -3.63
N LYS A 284 5.30 13.96 -4.31
CA LYS A 284 5.96 15.22 -4.66
C LYS A 284 5.11 16.07 -5.60
N ALA A 285 4.55 15.47 -6.65
CA ALA A 285 3.63 16.14 -7.56
C ALA A 285 2.33 16.56 -6.86
N MET A 286 1.80 15.71 -5.99
CA MET A 286 0.62 16.03 -5.18
C MET A 286 0.87 17.23 -4.26
N ALA A 287 1.97 17.22 -3.49
CA ALA A 287 2.34 18.32 -2.62
C ALA A 287 2.53 19.63 -3.40
N GLY A 288 3.21 19.59 -4.55
CA GLY A 288 3.34 20.76 -5.43
C GLY A 288 1.99 21.24 -5.99
N SER A 289 1.08 20.33 -6.31
CA SER A 289 -0.26 20.70 -6.77
C SER A 289 -1.14 21.29 -5.67
N VAL A 290 -0.98 20.85 -4.42
CA VAL A 290 -1.72 21.36 -3.24
C VAL A 290 -1.21 22.73 -2.81
N LEU A 291 0.11 22.96 -2.87
CA LEU A 291 0.75 24.22 -2.50
C LEU A 291 0.71 25.27 -3.62
N LEU A 292 0.36 24.89 -4.85
CA LEU A 292 0.20 25.84 -5.96
C LEU A 292 -0.99 26.77 -5.68
N ASP A 293 -0.79 28.08 -5.89
CA ASP A 293 -1.84 29.06 -5.65
C ASP A 293 -3.10 28.79 -6.50
N LYS A 294 -4.26 28.84 -5.84
CA LYS A 294 -5.55 28.51 -6.45
C LYS A 294 -5.99 29.59 -7.43
N ARG A 295 -5.65 30.86 -7.19
CA ARG A 295 -6.00 31.98 -8.08
C ARG A 295 -5.18 31.89 -9.36
N PHE A 296 -3.87 31.67 -9.24
CA PHE A 296 -2.98 31.42 -10.37
C PHE A 296 -3.49 30.29 -11.27
N ARG A 297 -3.91 29.15 -10.69
CA ARG A 297 -4.47 28.04 -11.47
C ARG A 297 -5.77 28.41 -12.21
N ALA A 298 -6.63 29.22 -11.59
CA ALA A 298 -7.87 29.69 -12.21
C ALA A 298 -7.59 30.65 -13.39
N GLU A 299 -6.62 31.55 -13.23
CA GLU A 299 -6.19 32.45 -14.30
C GLU A 299 -5.58 31.69 -15.48
N CYS A 300 -4.66 30.75 -15.23
CA CYS A 300 -4.10 29.91 -16.31
C CYS A 300 -5.20 29.20 -17.11
N LYS A 301 -6.23 28.69 -16.42
CA LYS A 301 -7.40 28.07 -17.07
C LYS A 301 -8.16 29.05 -17.96
N ASN A 302 -8.33 30.31 -17.52
CA ASN A 302 -8.97 31.36 -18.31
C ASN A 302 -8.14 31.72 -19.57
N TYR A 303 -6.82 31.60 -19.51
CA TYR A 303 -5.90 31.75 -20.65
C TYR A 303 -5.75 30.49 -21.51
N GLY A 304 -6.52 29.42 -21.25
CA GLY A 304 -6.47 28.16 -22.01
C GLY A 304 -5.33 27.22 -21.59
N VAL A 305 -4.53 27.56 -20.58
CA VAL A 305 -3.45 26.72 -20.05
C VAL A 305 -3.98 25.95 -18.84
N ILE A 306 -4.35 24.68 -19.06
CA ILE A 306 -4.82 23.81 -17.98
C ILE A 306 -3.60 23.16 -17.33
N ILE A 307 -3.32 23.52 -16.07
CA ILE A 307 -2.38 22.78 -15.22
C ILE A 307 -3.17 21.59 -14.65
N PRO A 308 -2.90 20.34 -15.09
CA PRO A 308 -3.65 19.19 -14.59
C PRO A 308 -3.31 18.92 -13.12
N TYR A 309 -4.27 18.34 -12.41
CA TYR A 309 -3.97 17.69 -11.13
C TYR A 309 -3.33 16.33 -11.41
N PRO A 310 -2.36 15.88 -10.59
CA PRO A 310 -1.83 14.54 -10.73
C PRO A 310 -2.96 13.51 -10.56
N PRO A 311 -3.05 12.49 -11.44
CA PRO A 311 -4.12 11.50 -11.38
C PRO A 311 -4.05 10.73 -10.06
N SER A 312 -5.19 10.46 -9.42
CA SER A 312 -5.22 9.72 -8.15
C SER A 312 -4.67 8.31 -8.32
N ASN A 313 -3.88 7.82 -7.35
CA ASN A 313 -3.30 6.48 -7.37
C ASN A 313 -3.37 5.83 -5.98
N ARG A 314 -3.32 4.49 -5.93
CA ARG A 314 -3.63 3.68 -4.75
C ARG A 314 -2.40 2.95 -4.22
N TYR A 315 -1.45 3.71 -3.69
CA TYR A 315 -0.23 3.18 -3.06
C TYR A 315 -0.39 2.83 -1.57
N GLU A 316 -1.50 3.25 -0.94
CA GLU A 316 -1.68 3.14 0.50
C GLU A 316 -1.66 1.69 1.01
N THR A 317 -2.27 0.77 0.27
CA THR A 317 -2.29 -0.67 0.62
C THR A 317 -0.90 -1.30 0.56
N LEU A 318 -0.04 -0.82 -0.35
CA LEU A 318 1.35 -1.24 -0.49
C LEU A 318 2.21 -0.67 0.64
N LEU A 319 2.06 0.62 0.98
CA LEU A 319 2.76 1.25 2.09
C LEU A 319 2.36 0.69 3.46
N LYS A 320 1.15 0.14 3.59
CA LYS A 320 0.68 -0.54 4.80
C LYS A 320 1.28 -1.93 4.99
N GLN A 321 1.91 -2.52 3.98
CA GLN A 321 2.52 -3.84 4.10
C GLN A 321 3.73 -3.79 5.03
N ARG A 322 3.61 -4.40 6.21
CA ARG A 322 4.72 -4.55 7.17
C ARG A 322 5.45 -5.89 7.04
N HIS A 323 4.80 -6.87 6.42
CA HIS A 323 5.31 -8.22 6.22
C HIS A 323 4.77 -8.74 4.89
N VAL A 324 5.55 -8.59 3.82
CA VAL A 324 5.30 -9.35 2.60
C VAL A 324 5.91 -10.73 2.84
N GLN A 325 5.15 -11.81 2.65
CA GLN A 325 5.67 -13.18 2.72
C GLN A 325 6.48 -13.51 1.46
N VAL A 326 7.51 -12.70 1.22
CA VAL A 326 8.57 -12.87 0.23
C VAL A 326 9.85 -12.66 1.03
N ARG A 327 10.75 -13.65 0.99
CA ARG A 327 11.83 -13.80 1.97
C ARG A 327 12.82 -12.62 1.95
N HIS A 328 13.18 -12.17 3.16
CA HIS A 328 14.18 -11.18 3.63
C HIS A 328 15.06 -10.42 2.62
N ILE A 329 15.13 -9.07 2.76
CA ILE A 329 16.32 -8.18 2.93
C ILE A 329 15.89 -6.68 2.86
N PRO A 330 16.61 -5.72 3.52
CA PRO A 330 16.20 -4.31 3.66
C PRO A 330 16.75 -3.38 2.57
N SER A 331 15.99 -2.35 2.22
CA SER A 331 16.29 -1.41 1.12
C SER A 331 16.84 -0.06 1.60
N TYR A 332 17.83 0.45 0.86
CA TYR A 332 18.37 1.81 0.93
C TYR A 332 17.69 2.72 -0.11
N PHE A 333 17.58 4.03 0.16
CA PHE A 333 16.90 5.02 -0.70
C PHE A 333 17.79 6.20 -1.11
N ALA A 334 17.70 6.60 -2.39
CA ALA A 334 17.98 7.91 -3.01
C ALA A 334 17.43 7.86 -4.47
N THR A 335 16.98 8.88 -5.21
CA THR A 335 16.58 10.29 -5.05
C THR A 335 15.81 10.71 -6.32
N THR A 336 14.79 11.56 -6.17
CA THR A 336 14.22 12.53 -7.15
C THR A 336 13.92 12.12 -8.59
N SER A 337 12.64 11.93 -8.88
CA SER A 337 12.01 12.24 -10.17
C SER A 337 11.11 13.49 -10.04
N VAL A 338 11.13 14.35 -11.06
CA VAL A 338 10.57 15.71 -11.01
C VAL A 338 9.43 15.87 -12.02
N PHE A 339 8.28 16.35 -11.55
CA PHE A 339 7.09 16.58 -12.39
C PHE A 339 7.21 17.90 -13.19
N GLN A 340 7.45 17.78 -14.49
CA GLN A 340 7.83 18.88 -15.38
C GLN A 340 6.81 20.05 -15.48
N PRO A 341 5.47 19.83 -15.50
CA PRO A 341 4.50 20.94 -15.54
C PRO A 341 4.51 21.82 -14.28
N LEU A 342 4.75 21.23 -13.10
CA LEU A 342 4.83 21.98 -11.85
C LEU A 342 6.12 22.81 -11.78
N ASN A 343 7.23 22.31 -12.33
CA ASN A 343 8.46 23.08 -12.40
C ASN A 343 8.29 24.37 -13.20
N ILE A 344 7.61 24.31 -14.35
CA ILE A 344 7.36 25.48 -15.19
C ILE A 344 6.51 26.49 -14.42
N ALA A 345 5.42 26.03 -13.78
CA ALA A 345 4.55 26.88 -12.98
C ALA A 345 5.32 27.57 -11.82
N TYR A 346 6.07 26.81 -11.02
CA TYR A 346 6.87 27.38 -9.93
C TYR A 346 7.98 28.30 -10.43
N SER A 347 8.63 27.96 -11.55
CA SER A 347 9.65 28.82 -12.15
C SER A 347 9.08 30.17 -12.58
N HIS A 348 7.86 30.21 -13.14
CA HIS A 348 7.18 31.46 -13.48
C HIS A 348 6.82 32.27 -12.24
N ILE A 349 6.30 31.63 -11.19
CA ILE A 349 5.96 32.30 -9.92
C ILE A 349 7.21 32.92 -9.29
N TYR A 350 8.33 32.19 -9.25
CA TYR A 350 9.56 32.68 -8.64
C TYR A 350 10.33 33.66 -9.54
N SER A 351 10.09 33.67 -10.85
CA SER A 351 10.69 34.66 -11.78
C SER A 351 10.36 36.10 -11.38
N SER A 352 9.17 36.34 -10.81
CA SER A 352 8.78 37.66 -10.29
C SER A 352 9.69 38.20 -9.18
N TYR A 353 10.45 37.33 -8.50
CA TYR A 353 11.37 37.71 -7.42
C TYR A 353 12.83 37.85 -7.87
N ARG A 354 13.15 37.64 -9.16
CA ARG A 354 14.54 37.62 -9.65
C ARG A 354 15.16 39.01 -9.84
N ASN A 355 14.35 40.03 -10.12
CA ASN A 355 14.83 41.35 -10.56
C ASN A 355 15.04 42.36 -9.42
N PHE A 356 14.83 41.98 -8.16
CA PHE A 356 15.01 42.87 -7.02
C PHE A 356 15.38 42.08 -5.76
N VAL A 357 15.92 42.78 -4.76
CA VAL A 357 16.08 42.27 -3.38
C VAL A 357 15.25 43.16 -2.47
N GLY A 358 14.52 42.58 -1.53
CA GLY A 358 13.55 43.31 -0.72
C GLY A 358 13.00 42.47 0.44
N PRO A 359 11.97 42.96 1.16
CA PRO A 359 11.45 42.31 2.36
C PRO A 359 11.18 40.78 2.27
N PRO A 360 10.60 40.22 1.19
CA PRO A 360 10.38 38.77 1.11
C PRO A 360 11.69 37.95 1.09
N HIS A 361 12.76 38.51 0.51
CA HIS A 361 14.08 37.89 0.48
C HIS A 361 14.72 37.89 1.86
N PHE A 362 14.74 39.05 2.53
CA PHE A 362 15.28 39.17 3.89
C PHE A 362 14.55 38.28 4.88
N LYS A 363 13.21 38.18 4.81
CA LYS A 363 12.44 37.25 5.65
C LYS A 363 12.83 35.78 5.41
N THR A 364 13.08 35.41 4.16
CA THR A 364 13.52 34.04 3.81
C THR A 364 14.94 33.76 4.30
N ILE A 365 15.85 34.75 4.18
CA ILE A 365 17.21 34.69 4.73
C ILE A 365 17.16 34.51 6.24
N CYS A 366 16.36 35.29 6.97
CA CYS A 366 16.22 35.14 8.42
C CYS A 366 15.77 33.73 8.83
N ARG A 367 14.78 33.16 8.13
CA ARG A 367 14.25 31.82 8.42
C ARG A 367 15.27 30.71 8.12
N LEU A 368 16.06 30.83 7.06
CA LEU A 368 17.02 29.80 6.64
C LEU A 368 18.32 29.86 7.45
N LEU A 369 18.84 31.05 7.73
CA LEU A 369 20.10 31.23 8.45
C LEU A 369 19.92 31.10 9.98
N GLY A 370 18.74 31.45 10.50
CA GLY A 370 18.50 31.55 11.94
C GLY A 370 19.42 32.57 12.63
N TYR A 371 19.31 32.70 13.95
CA TYR A 371 20.09 33.67 14.72
C TYR A 371 21.61 33.44 14.60
N GLN A 372 22.05 32.18 14.59
CA GLN A 372 23.47 31.84 14.49
C GLN A 372 24.06 32.21 13.13
N GLY A 373 23.38 31.89 12.02
CA GLY A 373 23.86 32.24 10.69
C GLY A 373 23.88 33.75 10.48
N ILE A 374 22.88 34.47 10.96
CA ILE A 374 22.82 35.93 10.86
C ILE A 374 23.96 36.58 11.64
N ALA A 375 24.28 36.08 12.84
CA ALA A 375 25.40 36.61 13.63
C ALA A 375 26.74 36.48 12.90
N VAL A 376 27.01 35.33 12.28
CA VAL A 376 28.24 35.11 11.48
C VAL A 376 28.28 36.05 10.27
N VAL A 377 27.17 36.20 9.55
CA VAL A 377 27.10 37.13 8.40
C VAL A 377 27.35 38.57 8.84
N MET A 378 26.79 38.99 9.96
CA MET A 378 27.05 40.32 10.54
C MET A 378 28.52 40.53 10.88
N GLU A 379 29.14 39.54 11.51
CA GLU A 379 30.56 39.60 11.87
C GLU A 379 31.46 39.74 10.63
N GLU A 380 31.21 38.95 9.59
CA GLU A 380 31.96 39.03 8.34
C GLU A 380 31.71 40.33 7.57
N LEU A 381 30.47 40.84 7.53
CA LEU A 381 30.18 42.15 6.95
C LEU A 381 30.92 43.27 7.67
N LEU A 382 31.03 43.22 9.00
CA LEU A 382 31.81 44.19 9.77
C LEU A 382 33.32 44.12 9.45
N LYS A 383 33.87 42.91 9.24
CA LYS A 383 35.26 42.73 8.80
C LYS A 383 35.50 43.34 7.41
N ILE A 384 34.57 43.14 6.46
CA ILE A 384 34.64 43.72 5.12
C ILE A 384 34.60 45.25 5.18
N VAL A 385 33.63 45.82 5.92
CA VAL A 385 33.52 47.28 6.09
C VAL A 385 34.79 47.86 6.72
N LYS A 386 35.35 47.19 7.73
CA LYS A 386 36.62 47.60 8.35
C LYS A 386 37.77 47.61 7.34
N SER A 387 37.89 46.57 6.52
CA SER A 387 38.94 46.47 5.49
C SER A 387 38.82 47.56 4.43
N LEU A 388 37.61 47.84 3.93
CA LEU A 388 37.37 48.88 2.92
C LEU A 388 37.64 50.28 3.49
N LEU A 389 37.20 50.56 4.72
CA LEU A 389 37.42 51.85 5.36
C LEU A 389 38.89 52.10 5.68
N GLN A 390 39.60 51.12 6.22
CA GLN A 390 41.01 51.27 6.62
C GLN A 390 42.01 51.11 5.47
N GLY A 391 41.60 50.45 4.39
CA GLY A 391 42.41 50.22 3.19
C GLY A 391 42.14 51.26 2.10
N THR A 392 41.26 50.89 1.17
CA THR A 392 41.04 51.64 -0.09
C THR A 392 40.47 53.03 0.16
N ILE A 393 39.39 53.15 0.95
CA ILE A 393 38.73 54.44 1.19
C ILE A 393 39.68 55.40 1.92
N LEU A 394 40.44 54.94 2.91
CA LEU A 394 41.40 55.80 3.62
C LEU A 394 42.51 56.31 2.68
N GLN A 395 43.01 55.47 1.78
CA GLN A 395 44.00 55.87 0.79
C GLN A 395 43.43 56.94 -0.15
N TYR A 396 42.23 56.69 -0.71
CA TYR A 396 41.55 57.66 -1.57
C TYR A 396 41.24 58.98 -0.86
N VAL A 397 40.78 58.94 0.40
CA VAL A 397 40.49 60.14 1.18
C VAL A 397 41.74 60.97 1.44
N LYS A 398 42.89 60.32 1.74
CA LYS A 398 44.17 61.04 1.90
C LYS A 398 44.56 61.77 0.61
N THR A 399 44.49 61.08 -0.52
CA THR A 399 44.80 61.66 -1.84
C THR A 399 43.83 62.80 -2.18
N LEU A 400 42.52 62.61 -1.96
CA LEU A 400 41.51 63.63 -2.25
C LEU A 400 41.62 64.86 -1.34
N ILE A 401 42.05 64.70 -0.08
CA ILE A 401 42.31 65.84 0.82
C ILE A 401 43.49 66.68 0.33
N GLU A 402 44.53 66.06 -0.24
CA GLU A 402 45.66 66.79 -0.83
C GLU A 402 45.26 67.58 -2.07
N VAL A 403 44.31 67.06 -2.86
CA VAL A 403 43.74 67.70 -4.05
C VAL A 403 42.68 68.75 -3.69
N MET A 404 42.15 68.74 -2.46
CA MET A 404 41.12 69.68 -2.01
C MET A 404 41.70 71.10 -1.84
N PRO A 405 40.97 72.18 -2.23
CA PRO A 405 41.39 73.55 -1.96
C PRO A 405 41.53 73.79 -0.46
N LYS A 406 42.70 74.30 -0.03
CA LYS A 406 43.02 74.55 1.39
C LYS A 406 42.05 75.51 2.08
N ILE A 407 41.43 76.43 1.31
CA ILE A 407 40.46 77.40 1.81
C ILE A 407 39.38 77.57 0.75
N CYS A 408 38.18 77.03 1.00
CA CYS A 408 36.99 77.28 0.19
C CYS A 408 36.00 78.10 1.03
N ARG A 409 35.88 79.41 0.76
CA ARG A 409 34.93 80.28 1.47
C ARG A 409 33.57 80.21 0.80
N LEU A 410 32.50 80.20 1.60
CA LEU A 410 31.13 80.29 1.10
C LEU A 410 30.89 81.72 0.56
N PRO A 411 30.60 81.90 -0.75
CA PRO A 411 30.31 83.21 -1.29
C PRO A 411 29.02 83.79 -0.69
N ARG A 412 28.94 85.12 -0.59
CA ARG A 412 27.74 85.80 -0.09
C ARG A 412 26.57 85.62 -1.06
N HIS A 413 25.34 85.72 -0.55
CA HIS A 413 24.13 85.60 -1.38
C HIS A 413 24.06 86.65 -2.50
N GLU A 414 24.78 87.77 -2.35
CA GLU A 414 24.90 88.87 -3.33
C GLU A 414 25.46 88.43 -4.69
N TYR A 415 26.23 87.34 -4.75
CA TYR A 415 26.83 86.82 -5.98
C TYR A 415 25.85 86.05 -6.89
N GLY A 416 24.64 85.74 -6.40
CA GLY A 416 23.61 85.01 -7.14
C GLY A 416 23.93 83.52 -7.36
N SER A 417 22.91 82.70 -7.62
CA SER A 417 23.08 81.25 -7.80
C SER A 417 24.00 80.84 -8.96
N PRO A 418 24.02 81.53 -10.13
CA PRO A 418 24.94 81.16 -11.21
C PRO A 418 26.40 81.46 -10.86
N GLY A 419 26.67 82.61 -10.24
CA GLY A 419 28.03 82.99 -9.82
C GLY A 419 28.59 82.11 -8.71
N ILE A 420 27.73 81.66 -7.79
CA ILE A 420 28.10 80.69 -6.75
C ILE A 420 28.42 79.32 -7.36
N LEU A 421 27.66 78.87 -8.37
CA LEU A 421 27.92 77.60 -9.06
C LEU A 421 29.25 77.64 -9.82
N GLU A 422 29.53 78.72 -10.54
CA GLU A 422 30.79 78.92 -11.27
C GLU A 422 31.99 78.95 -10.32
N PHE A 423 31.84 79.62 -9.17
CA PHE A 423 32.83 79.63 -8.10
C PHE A 423 33.16 78.21 -7.62
N PHE A 424 32.15 77.38 -7.34
CA PHE A 424 32.39 75.99 -6.92
C PHE A 424 32.94 75.11 -8.04
N HIS A 425 32.52 75.32 -9.29
CA HIS A 425 33.04 74.56 -10.42
C HIS A 425 34.53 74.83 -10.64
N HIS A 426 34.99 76.06 -10.42
CA HIS A 426 36.41 76.40 -10.50
C HIS A 426 37.20 75.87 -9.30
N GLN A 427 36.67 76.05 -8.07
CA GLN A 427 37.35 75.63 -6.84
C GLN A 427 37.45 74.10 -6.68
N LEU A 428 36.51 73.33 -7.23
CA LEU A 428 36.47 71.87 -7.11
C LEU A 428 36.86 71.15 -8.41
N LYS A 429 37.43 71.86 -9.39
CA LYS A 429 37.75 71.33 -10.71
C LYS A 429 38.57 70.04 -10.65
N ASP A 430 39.63 70.03 -9.84
CA ASP A 430 40.55 68.89 -9.71
C ASP A 430 39.89 67.66 -9.08
N ILE A 431 38.81 67.83 -8.32
CA ILE A 431 37.99 66.74 -7.77
C ILE A 431 36.99 66.25 -8.81
N ILE A 432 36.36 67.17 -9.56
CA ILE A 432 35.39 66.82 -10.60
C ILE A 432 36.06 66.04 -11.74
N GLU A 433 37.30 66.40 -12.09
CA GLU A 433 38.10 65.76 -13.14
C GLU A 433 38.85 64.49 -12.64
N TYR A 434 38.74 64.13 -11.36
CA TYR A 434 39.39 62.93 -10.82
C TYR A 434 38.78 61.66 -11.43
N ALA A 435 39.57 60.96 -12.26
CA ALA A 435 39.12 59.84 -13.08
C ALA A 435 38.53 58.68 -12.26
N GLU A 436 39.11 58.37 -11.10
CA GLU A 436 38.73 57.23 -10.26
C GLU A 436 37.60 57.55 -9.25
N LEU A 437 37.07 58.78 -9.26
CA LEU A 437 36.06 59.21 -8.28
C LEU A 437 34.80 58.35 -8.33
N LYS A 438 34.31 58.08 -9.55
CA LYS A 438 33.08 57.31 -9.75
C LYS A 438 33.31 55.81 -9.74
N THR A 439 34.43 55.34 -10.30
CA THR A 439 34.71 53.91 -10.48
C THR A 439 35.10 53.25 -9.17
N ASP A 440 35.88 53.92 -8.33
CA ASP A 440 36.51 53.29 -7.17
C ASP A 440 36.06 53.91 -5.85
N VAL A 441 36.04 55.24 -5.75
CA VAL A 441 35.66 55.92 -4.49
C VAL A 441 34.16 55.75 -4.21
N PHE A 442 33.30 56.10 -5.17
CA PHE A 442 31.85 55.93 -5.00
C PHE A 442 31.43 54.47 -4.98
N GLN A 443 32.12 53.58 -5.70
CA GLN A 443 31.85 52.15 -5.64
C GLN A 443 32.18 51.57 -4.26
N SER A 444 33.34 51.90 -3.69
CA SER A 444 33.72 51.47 -2.34
C SER A 444 32.76 52.00 -1.27
N LEU A 445 32.34 53.27 -1.38
CA LEU A 445 31.33 53.85 -0.47
C LEU A 445 29.96 53.19 -0.64
N ARG A 446 29.59 52.80 -1.87
CA ARG A 446 28.35 52.08 -2.15
C ARG A 446 28.35 50.69 -1.51
N GLU A 447 29.48 49.98 -1.54
CA GLU A 447 29.62 48.68 -0.91
C GLU A 447 29.47 48.76 0.61
N VAL A 448 30.12 49.75 1.24
CA VAL A 448 29.96 50.02 2.69
C VAL A 448 28.50 50.37 3.02
N GLY A 449 27.88 51.24 2.21
CA GLY A 449 26.48 51.61 2.37
C GLY A 449 25.53 50.42 2.26
N ASN A 450 25.74 49.56 1.26
CA ASN A 450 24.96 48.34 1.07
C ASN A 450 25.12 47.35 2.23
N ALA A 451 26.32 47.21 2.79
CA ALA A 451 26.57 46.35 3.95
C ALA A 451 25.79 46.85 5.18
N ILE A 452 25.83 48.14 5.47
CA ILE A 452 25.08 48.75 6.59
C ILE A 452 23.57 48.63 6.37
N LEU A 453 23.09 48.89 5.14
CA LEU A 453 21.69 48.73 4.79
C LEU A 453 21.23 47.27 4.92
N PHE A 454 22.07 46.30 4.55
CA PHE A 454 21.78 44.90 4.75
C PHE A 454 21.58 44.57 6.23
N CYS A 455 22.47 45.06 7.11
CA CYS A 455 22.36 44.88 8.56
C CYS A 455 21.05 45.47 9.13
N LEU A 456 20.68 46.67 8.69
CA LEU A 456 19.44 47.31 9.11
C LEU A 456 18.20 46.53 8.61
N LEU A 457 18.19 46.11 7.35
CA LEU A 457 17.04 45.43 6.74
C LEU A 457 16.84 44.02 7.27
N ILE A 458 17.92 43.28 7.58
CA ILE A 458 17.80 41.95 8.19
C ILE A 458 17.34 42.05 9.64
N GLU A 459 17.77 43.06 10.40
CA GLU A 459 17.27 43.34 11.75
C GLU A 459 15.78 43.70 11.73
N GLN A 460 15.36 44.58 10.82
CA GLN A 460 13.93 44.89 10.64
C GLN A 460 13.12 43.65 10.26
N ALA A 461 13.67 42.75 9.44
CA ALA A 461 12.99 41.49 9.08
C ALA A 461 12.91 40.50 10.26
N LEU A 462 13.86 40.54 11.20
CA LEU A 462 13.80 39.77 12.45
C LEU A 462 12.72 40.29 13.41
N VAL A 463 12.55 41.62 13.48
CA VAL A 463 11.59 42.27 14.37
C VAL A 463 10.17 42.27 13.79
N SER A 464 10.02 42.29 12.46
CA SER A 464 8.71 42.35 11.82
C SER A 464 7.90 41.07 12.09
N PRO A 465 6.71 41.16 12.70
CA PRO A 465 5.81 40.01 12.82
C PRO A 465 5.37 39.58 11.42
N GLU A 466 5.27 38.28 11.21
CA GLU A 466 4.92 37.75 9.90
C GLU A 466 3.59 38.34 9.38
N PRO A 467 3.50 38.80 8.11
CA PRO A 467 2.20 39.07 7.52
C PRO A 467 1.38 37.79 7.45
N LYS A 468 0.41 37.74 8.37
CA LYS A 468 -0.80 36.92 8.45
C LYS A 468 -1.16 36.25 7.12
N GLY A 469 -0.72 35.00 6.94
CA GLY A 469 -1.52 34.05 6.18
C GLY A 469 -2.82 33.86 6.94
N THR A 470 -3.95 33.98 6.26
CA THR A 470 -5.30 33.80 6.81
C THR A 470 -5.37 32.65 7.84
N GLY A 471 -5.51 32.97 9.13
CA GLY A 471 -6.14 32.06 10.10
C GLY A 471 -5.41 31.69 11.40
N ASP A 472 -4.11 31.94 11.59
CA ASP A 472 -3.45 31.55 12.86
C ASP A 472 -3.15 32.80 13.72
N PRO A 473 -3.79 32.97 14.90
CA PRO A 473 -3.30 33.90 15.93
C PRO A 473 -1.94 33.38 16.45
N ASP A 474 -1.13 34.28 17.01
CA ASP A 474 0.15 33.95 17.65
C ASP A 474 -0.02 32.71 18.56
N ARG A 475 0.48 31.54 18.11
CA ARG A 475 0.38 30.29 18.89
C ARG A 475 1.07 30.43 20.25
N SER A 476 2.07 31.31 20.35
CA SER A 476 2.74 31.69 21.60
C SER A 476 1.88 32.59 22.49
N GLN A 477 1.11 33.54 21.94
CA GLN A 477 0.23 34.39 22.75
C GLN A 477 -0.96 33.63 23.34
N ILE A 478 -1.44 32.58 22.67
CA ILE A 478 -2.53 31.74 23.20
C ILE A 478 -2.04 30.89 24.40
N LEU A 479 -0.78 30.48 24.41
CA LEU A 479 -0.20 29.65 25.46
C LEU A 479 0.29 30.45 26.68
N GLU A 480 0.76 31.70 26.49
CA GLU A 480 1.45 32.45 27.57
C GLU A 480 1.01 33.91 27.78
N ALA A 481 0.09 34.49 26.98
CA ALA A 481 -0.31 35.90 27.15
C ALA A 481 -1.65 36.08 27.90
N PRO A 482 -1.79 37.15 28.72
CA PRO A 482 -3.06 37.50 29.34
C PRO A 482 -4.10 37.83 28.26
N LEU A 483 -5.30 37.27 28.41
CA LEU A 483 -6.43 37.40 27.48
C LEU A 483 -6.60 38.84 26.97
N PRO A 484 -6.83 39.05 25.66
CA PRO A 484 -7.10 40.38 25.12
C PRO A 484 -8.31 40.99 25.82
N ARG A 485 -8.20 42.29 26.20
CA ARG A 485 -9.27 42.98 26.94
C ARG A 485 -10.59 42.89 26.16
N PRO A 486 -11.67 42.34 26.76
CA PRO A 486 -12.96 42.30 26.09
C PRO A 486 -13.45 43.74 25.84
N ALA A 487 -14.04 43.96 24.67
CA ALA A 487 -14.71 45.21 24.36
C ALA A 487 -15.87 45.40 25.36
N ARG A 488 -15.80 46.44 26.21
CA ARG A 488 -16.93 46.82 27.06
C ARG A 488 -18.06 47.34 26.17
N GLU A 489 -19.16 46.61 26.07
CA GLU A 489 -20.41 47.12 25.53
C GLU A 489 -20.87 48.31 26.37
N ALA A 490 -20.96 49.48 25.72
CA ALA A 490 -21.52 50.68 26.31
C ALA A 490 -23.05 50.55 26.41
N LEU A 491 -23.53 50.04 27.54
CA LEU A 491 -24.93 50.18 27.96
C LEU A 491 -25.02 51.32 28.99
N ARG A 492 -25.73 52.36 28.56
CA ARG A 492 -26.06 53.64 29.22
C ARG A 492 -26.55 53.44 30.66
N HIS A 493 -26.20 54.35 31.58
CA HIS A 493 -27.18 55.16 32.34
C HIS A 493 -26.49 56.32 33.07
N ARG A 494 -27.19 57.46 33.06
CA ARG A 494 -26.85 58.79 33.59
C ARG A 494 -26.18 58.78 34.97
N LEU A 495 -25.11 59.56 35.11
CA LEU A 495 -25.00 60.54 36.20
C LEU A 495 -24.01 61.64 35.79
N VAL A 496 -24.60 62.81 35.55
CA VAL A 496 -23.95 64.11 35.49
C VAL A 496 -23.37 64.39 36.88
N LEU A 497 -22.13 64.88 36.98
CA LEU A 497 -21.74 66.09 37.74
C LEU A 497 -20.20 66.22 37.87
N PHE A 498 -19.74 67.33 37.30
CA PHE A 498 -18.57 68.18 37.57
C PHE A 498 -17.12 67.77 37.25
N PRO A 499 -16.34 68.69 36.61
CA PRO A 499 -14.93 68.51 36.27
C PRO A 499 -14.01 69.08 37.36
N CYS A 500 -12.85 68.45 37.56
CA CYS A 500 -11.72 69.11 38.21
C CYS A 500 -10.43 68.81 37.44
N THR A 501 -9.96 69.87 36.82
CA THR A 501 -8.63 70.14 36.30
C THR A 501 -7.50 69.72 37.25
N ARG A 502 -6.37 69.23 36.70
CA ARG A 502 -5.00 69.75 36.92
C ARG A 502 -3.91 68.85 36.28
N LEU A 503 -3.14 69.47 35.37
CA LEU A 503 -1.65 69.50 35.26
C LEU A 503 -0.92 68.14 35.20
N ILE A 504 -0.36 67.71 34.06
CA ILE A 504 0.93 68.11 33.44
C ILE A 504 2.15 67.92 34.38
N SER A 505 2.92 66.86 34.06
CA SER A 505 4.40 66.67 34.06
C SER A 505 5.14 66.31 35.37
N PRO A 506 6.45 65.94 35.33
CA PRO A 506 6.94 64.55 35.24
C PRO A 506 8.03 64.24 36.32
N PHE A 507 8.82 63.16 36.13
CA PHE A 507 10.02 62.73 36.89
C PHE A 507 9.79 61.96 38.20
N CYS A 508 10.28 60.71 38.24
CA CYS A 508 11.35 60.31 39.17
C CYS A 508 11.97 58.96 38.76
N LEU A 509 13.27 59.02 38.44
CA LEU A 509 14.21 57.90 38.49
C LEU A 509 14.30 57.34 39.92
N HIS A 510 14.53 56.03 40.06
CA HIS A 510 15.42 55.41 41.06
C HIS A 510 15.58 53.92 40.67
N THR A 511 16.68 53.53 40.00
CA THR A 511 17.93 52.97 40.58
C THR A 511 17.69 51.84 41.59
N ALA A 512 18.06 50.63 41.15
CA ALA A 512 18.20 49.41 41.93
C ALA A 512 19.35 49.49 42.95
N PRO A 513 19.34 48.62 43.97
CA PRO A 513 20.55 48.21 44.66
C PRO A 513 20.87 46.73 44.39
N THR A 514 22.10 46.47 43.96
CA THR A 514 22.81 45.21 44.19
C THR A 514 23.42 45.24 45.58
N ILE A 515 23.09 44.24 46.42
CA ILE A 515 23.97 43.19 46.98
C ILE A 515 23.05 42.03 47.36
#